data_AF-I9QBJ3-F1
#
_entry.id   AF-I9QBJ3-F1
#
_cell.length_a   1.000
_cell.length_b   1.000
_cell.length_c   1.000
_cell.angle_alpha   90.00
_cell.angle_beta   90.00
_cell.angle_gamma   90.00
#
_symmetry.space_group_name_H-M   'P 1'
#
loop_
_entity.id
_entity.type
_entity.pdbx_description
1 polymer ?
#
loop_
_entity_poly.entity_id
_entity_poly.type
_entity_poly.pdbx_seq_one_letter_code
_entity_poly.pdbx_strand_id
1 'polypeptide(L)' 'MDEDIKLLVWKKVRSVDELDDSMFRKDACGALIMWGKFGEK' A
#
# COMPACT_ATOMS: atom_id res chain seq x y z
N MET A 1 4.47 0.28 -13.03
CA MET A 1 5.31 0.83 -11.94
C MET A 1 6.37 -0.22 -11.65
N ASP A 2 7.65 0.16 -11.49
CA ASP A 2 8.69 -0.79 -11.10
C ASP A 2 8.36 -1.42 -9.75
N GLU A 3 8.46 -2.75 -9.64
CA GLU A 3 8.12 -3.50 -8.43
C GLU A 3 8.94 -3.03 -7.21
N ASP A 4 10.20 -2.60 -7.41
CA ASP A 4 11.03 -2.01 -6.36
C ASP A 4 10.44 -0.71 -5.80
N ILE A 5 9.97 0.17 -6.69
CA ILE A 5 9.32 1.44 -6.29
C ILE A 5 7.98 1.13 -5.59
N LYS A 6 7.25 0.13 -6.10
CA LYS A 6 5.99 -0.34 -5.50
C LYS A 6 6.22 -0.82 -4.06
N LEU A 7 7.26 -1.62 -3.83
CA LEU A 7 7.63 -2.13 -2.52
C LEU A 7 8.12 -1.02 -1.57
N LEU A 8 8.89 -0.04 -2.08
CA LEU A 8 9.36 1.11 -1.29
C LEU A 8 8.20 1.97 -0.79
N VAL A 9 7.23 2.28 -1.66
CA VAL A 9 6.04 3.03 -1.26
C VAL A 9 5.21 2.23 -0.26
N TRP A 10 5.03 0.93 -0.49
CA TRP A 10 4.30 0.04 0.39
C TRP A 10 4.88 -0.02 1.81
N LYS A 11 6.21 -0.11 1.94
CA LYS A 11 6.89 -0.09 3.23
C LYS A 11 6.75 1.26 3.97
N LYS A 12 6.50 2.35 3.24
CA LYS A 12 6.38 3.71 3.80
C LYS A 12 4.98 4.06 4.28
N VAL A 13 3.95 3.41 3.73
CA VAL A 13 2.55 3.63 4.12
C VAL A 13 2.21 2.88 5.40
N ARG A 14 1.25 3.42 6.16
CA ARG A 14 0.91 2.92 7.50
C ARG A 14 0.10 1.63 7.41
N SER A 15 0.34 0.70 8.33
CA SER A 15 -0.53 -0.45 8.53
C SER A 15 -1.92 0.01 8.98
N VAL A 16 -2.95 -0.78 8.70
CA VAL A 16 -4.31 -0.51 9.14
C VAL A 16 -4.68 -1.57 10.16
N ASP A 17 -4.88 -1.17 11.42
CA ASP A 17 -5.49 -2.06 12.41
C ASP A 17 -6.82 -2.59 11.86
N GLU A 18 -7.09 -3.87 12.08
CA GLU A 18 -8.27 -4.63 11.60
C GLU A 18 -8.27 -5.07 10.12
N LEU A 19 -7.23 -4.76 9.34
CA LEU A 19 -7.08 -5.21 7.95
C LEU A 19 -5.75 -5.93 7.73
N ASP A 20 -5.74 -6.90 6.80
CA ASP A 20 -4.54 -7.64 6.45
C ASP A 20 -3.46 -6.72 5.85
N ASP A 21 -2.35 -6.51 6.57
CA ASP A 21 -1.32 -5.51 6.21
C ASP A 21 -0.53 -5.88 4.94
N SER A 22 -0.62 -7.15 4.53
CA SER A 22 -0.03 -7.68 3.30
C SER A 22 -0.88 -7.35 2.07
N MET A 23 -2.19 -7.14 2.25
CA MET A 23 -3.11 -6.71 1.19
C MET A 23 -3.49 -5.24 1.24
N PHE A 24 -3.53 -4.62 2.43
CA PHE A 24 -4.09 -3.29 2.66
C PHE A 24 -3.19 -2.41 3.54
N ARG A 25 -2.98 -1.16 3.09
CA ARG A 25 -2.28 -0.13 3.88
C ARG A 25 -2.98 1.22 3.74
N LYS A 26 -2.68 2.16 4.63
CA LYS A 26 -3.16 3.55 4.57
C LYS A 26 -2.04 4.49 4.18
N ASP A 27 -2.30 5.33 3.17
CA ASP A 27 -1.38 6.38 2.79
C ASP A 27 -1.30 7.49 3.86
N ALA A 28 -0.42 8.47 3.67
CA ALA A 28 -0.25 9.59 4.59
C ALA A 28 -1.53 10.44 4.75
N CYS A 29 -2.39 10.50 3.73
CA CYS A 29 -3.68 11.16 3.73
C CYS A 29 -4.80 10.29 4.36
N GLY A 30 -4.51 9.04 4.72
CA GLY A 30 -5.48 8.11 5.31
C GLY A 30 -6.36 7.37 4.31
N ALA A 31 -6.10 7.49 3.00
CA ALA A 31 -6.75 6.69 1.97
C ALA A 31 -6.26 5.25 2.01
N LEU A 32 -7.19 4.32 1.77
CA LEU A 32 -6.88 2.89 1.72
C LEU A 32 -6.20 2.54 0.39
N ILE A 33 -5.04 1.90 0.46
CA ILE A 33 -4.28 1.37 -0.67
C ILE A 33 -4.35 -0.15 -0.62
N MET A 34 -4.67 -0.76 -1.76
CA MET A 34 -4.68 -2.22 -1.93
C MET A 34 -3.50 -2.64 -2.81
N TRP A 35 -2.68 -3.60 -2.35
CA TRP A 35 -1.45 -4.01 -3.05
C TRP A 35 -1.70 -4.46 -4.49
N GLY A 36 -2.77 -5.23 -4.72
CA GLY A 36 -3.14 -5.72 -6.06
C GLY A 36 -3.45 -4.60 -7.04
N LYS A 37 -4.15 -3.56 -6.59
CA LYS A 37 -4.58 -2.41 -7.41
C LYS A 37 -3.55 -1.30 -7.48
N PHE A 38 -2.59 -1.30 -6.56
CA PHE A 38 -1.58 -0.25 -6.47
C PHE A 38 -0.60 -0.37 -7.64
N GLY A 39 -0.55 0.68 -8.47
CA GLY A 39 0.33 0.74 -9.64
C GLY A 39 -0.15 -0.07 -10.85
N GLU A 40 -1.35 -0.66 -10.80
CA GLU A 40 -2.07 -1.07 -12.01
C GLU A 40 -2.42 0.18 -12.83
N LYS A 41 -2.24 0.07 -14.16
CA LYS A 41 -2.43 1.16 -15.11
C LYS A 41 -3.81 1.09 -15.74
#